data_AF-A0A1J5NXM2-F1
#
_entry.id   AF-A0A1J5NXM2-F1
#
_cell.length_a   1.000
_cell.length_b   1.000
_cell.length_c   1.000
_cell.angle_alpha   90.00
_cell.angle_beta   90.00
_cell.angle_gamma   90.00
#
_symmetry.space_group_name_H-M   'P 1'
#
loop_
_entity.id
_entity.type
_entity.pdbx_description
1 polymer ?
#
loop_
_entity_poly.entity_id
_entity_poly.type
_entity_poly.pdbx_seq_one_letter_code
_entity_poly.pdbx_strand_id
1 'polypeptide(L)'
;MSRGVQTEEQARQLGLISSPTIRINGQDIQLDVKESLCESCGDLCGEDVDCRIWTYQGKDYTVAPKAMTIDVILREVYGGSKEAIKPKEQTQDIPENLKRFFAAKQKKEAGLNKA
;
A
#
# COMPACT_ATOMS: atom_id res chain seq x y z
N MET A 1 -2.01 -14.55 13.48
CA MET A 1 -2.90 -14.21 12.36
C MET A 1 -2.89 -12.69 12.21
N SER A 2 -2.05 -12.13 11.35
CA SER A 2 -2.13 -10.70 11.06
C SER A 2 -3.40 -10.47 10.23
N ARG A 3 -4.42 -9.87 10.86
CA ARG A 3 -5.59 -9.36 10.13
C ARG A 3 -5.13 -8.15 9.34
N GLY A 4 -5.33 -8.16 8.03
CA GLY A 4 -5.06 -7.01 7.16
C GLY A 4 -5.95 -5.82 7.52
N VAL A 5 -5.75 -4.68 6.85
CA VAL A 5 -6.58 -3.48 7.03
C VAL A 5 -7.98 -3.74 6.47
N GLN A 6 -9.01 -3.51 7.28
CA GLN A 6 -10.39 -3.91 6.99
C GLN A 6 -11.27 -2.78 6.48
N THR A 7 -11.00 -1.53 6.88
CA THR A 7 -11.82 -0.36 6.55
C THR A 7 -10.99 0.81 6.05
N GLU A 8 -11.66 1.74 5.39
CA GLU A 8 -11.05 3.00 4.92
C GLU A 8 -10.52 3.82 6.09
N GLU A 9 -11.25 3.89 7.21
CA GLU A 9 -10.85 4.61 8.42
C GLU A 9 -9.57 4.04 9.01
N GLN A 10 -9.40 2.72 9.01
CA GLN A 10 -8.15 2.10 9.47
C GLN A 10 -6.98 2.46 8.56
N ALA A 11 -7.17 2.42 7.25
CA ALA A 11 -6.13 2.81 6.29
C ALA A 11 -5.77 4.30 6.41
N ARG A 12 -6.75 5.17 6.69
CA ARG A 12 -6.56 6.59 7.00
C ARG A 12 -5.79 6.81 8.30
N GLN A 13 -6.17 6.14 9.39
CA GLN A 13 -5.48 6.21 10.68
C GLN A 13 -4.03 5.73 10.60
N LEU A 14 -3.75 4.75 9.74
CA LEU A 14 -2.39 4.27 9.48
C LEU A 14 -1.61 5.16 8.50
N GLY A 15 -2.28 6.13 7.86
CA GLY A 15 -1.71 6.98 6.81
C GLY A 15 -1.15 6.19 5.64
N LEU A 16 -1.91 5.20 5.16
CA LEU A 16 -1.52 4.44 3.99
C LEU A 16 -1.63 5.30 2.74
N ILE A 17 -0.55 5.33 1.96
CA ILE A 17 -0.48 6.06 0.69
C ILE A 17 -0.74 5.16 -0.52
N SER A 18 -0.76 3.84 -0.33
CA SER A 18 -1.11 2.83 -1.32
C SER A 18 -1.21 1.43 -0.67
N SER A 19 -1.62 0.41 -1.42
CA SER A 19 -1.59 -1.01 -1.00
C SER A 19 -0.99 -1.90 -2.09
N PRO A 20 -0.11 -2.86 -1.76
CA PRO A 20 0.41 -3.15 -0.42
C PRO A 20 1.38 -2.07 0.12
N THR A 21 1.54 -2.00 1.44
CA THR A 21 2.50 -1.10 2.11
C THR A 21 3.43 -1.91 3.01
N ILE A 22 4.74 -1.64 2.93
CA ILE A 22 5.77 -2.21 3.80
C ILE A 22 6.50 -1.05 4.46
N ARG A 23 6.63 -1.09 5.79
CA ARG A 23 7.35 -0.11 6.57
C ARG A 23 8.47 -0.75 7.38
N ILE A 24 9.62 -0.11 7.43
CA ILE A 24 10.74 -0.44 8.32
C ILE A 24 10.89 0.76 9.25
N ASN A 25 10.85 0.53 10.58
CA ASN A 25 10.88 1.58 11.59
C ASN A 25 9.83 2.70 11.38
N GLY A 26 8.65 2.33 10.89
CA GLY A 26 7.56 3.28 10.60
C GLY A 26 7.70 4.03 9.27
N GLN A 27 8.81 3.86 8.55
CA GLN A 27 9.07 4.50 7.27
C GLN A 27 8.71 3.55 6.11
N ASP A 28 7.94 4.04 5.14
CA ASP A 28 7.66 3.27 3.92
C ASP A 28 8.95 3.03 3.13
N ILE A 29 9.17 1.80 2.70
CA ILE A 29 10.40 1.38 2.00
C ILE A 29 10.56 1.98 0.59
N GLN A 30 9.50 2.54 -0.01
CA GLN A 30 9.57 3.22 -1.32
C GLN A 30 8.52 4.34 -1.44
N LEU A 31 8.91 5.59 -1.17
CA LEU A 31 7.99 6.74 -1.21
C LEU A 31 7.45 7.10 -2.60
N ASP A 32 8.17 6.74 -3.67
CA ASP A 32 7.68 6.92 -5.03
C ASP A 32 6.66 5.81 -5.35
N VAL A 33 5.38 6.18 -5.33
CA VAL A 33 4.27 5.25 -5.52
C VAL A 33 3.92 5.18 -7.00
N LYS A 34 3.92 3.95 -7.53
CA LYS A 34 3.32 3.61 -8.81
C LYS A 34 2.22 2.59 -8.58
N GLU A 35 1.18 2.66 -9.40
CA GLU A 35 0.03 1.77 -9.30
C GLU A 35 -0.36 1.28 -10.70
N SER A 36 -0.88 0.06 -10.76
CA SER A 36 -1.46 -0.49 -11.98
C SER A 36 -2.64 -1.39 -11.65
N LEU A 37 -3.47 -1.62 -12.67
CA LEU A 37 -4.64 -2.51 -12.57
C LEU A 37 -4.24 -3.86 -11.96
N CYS A 38 -5.01 -4.29 -10.97
CA CYS A 38 -4.79 -5.54 -10.25
C CYS A 38 -6.05 -6.41 -10.33
N GLU A 39 -6.03 -7.39 -11.24
CA GLU A 39 -7.14 -8.32 -11.44
C GLU A 39 -7.56 -9.03 -10.16
N SER A 40 -6.59 -9.56 -9.39
CA SER A 40 -6.89 -10.28 -8.14
C SER A 40 -7.59 -9.43 -7.08
N CYS A 41 -7.26 -8.13 -6.99
CA CYS A 41 -7.91 -7.22 -6.05
C CYS A 41 -9.26 -6.77 -6.60
N GLY A 42 -9.39 -6.64 -7.92
CA GLY A 42 -10.66 -6.38 -8.56
C GLY A 42 -11.67 -7.52 -8.36
N ASP A 43 -11.25 -8.77 -8.52
CA ASP A 43 -12.06 -9.94 -8.20
C ASP A 43 -12.49 -9.94 -6.72
N LEU A 44 -11.59 -9.52 -5.84
CA LEU A 44 -11.83 -9.47 -4.40
C LEU A 44 -12.90 -8.43 -4.04
N CYS A 45 -12.82 -7.21 -4.55
CA CYS A 45 -13.77 -6.13 -4.21
C CYS A 45 -14.98 -6.02 -5.15
N GLY A 46 -14.93 -6.61 -6.34
CA GLY A 46 -16.01 -6.60 -7.33
C GLY A 46 -15.98 -5.44 -8.33
N GLU A 47 -14.93 -4.62 -8.34
CA GLU A 47 -14.71 -3.54 -9.32
C GLU A 47 -13.21 -3.42 -9.64
N ASP A 48 -12.85 -2.92 -10.82
CA ASP A 48 -11.43 -2.67 -11.15
C ASP A 48 -10.76 -1.78 -10.10
N VAL A 49 -9.54 -2.12 -9.72
CA VAL A 49 -8.75 -1.35 -8.75
C VAL A 49 -7.28 -1.44 -9.07
N ASP A 50 -6.56 -0.34 -8.85
CA ASP A 50 -5.12 -0.29 -9.02
C ASP A 50 -4.41 -0.64 -7.70
N CYS A 51 -3.37 -1.46 -7.79
CA CYS A 51 -2.51 -1.78 -6.64
C CYS A 51 -1.09 -1.31 -6.90
N ARG A 52 -0.36 -1.15 -5.80
CA ARG A 52 1.02 -0.69 -5.80
C ARG A 52 1.92 -1.63 -6.61
N ILE A 53 2.72 -1.02 -7.45
CA ILE A 53 3.84 -1.63 -8.16
C ILE A 53 5.15 -1.17 -7.51
N TRP A 54 6.05 -2.12 -7.35
CA TRP A 54 7.37 -1.92 -6.76
C TRP A 54 8.39 -1.76 -7.86
N THR A 55 9.18 -0.67 -7.82
CA THR A 55 10.26 -0.45 -8.80
C THR A 55 11.58 -0.76 -8.12
N TYR A 56 12.28 -1.78 -8.60
CA TYR A 56 13.57 -2.18 -8.05
C TYR A 56 14.55 -2.53 -9.17
N GLN A 57 15.72 -1.89 -9.15
CA GLN A 57 16.77 -2.04 -10.17
C GLN A 57 16.26 -1.82 -11.61
N GLY A 58 15.42 -0.80 -11.80
CA GLY A 58 14.87 -0.43 -13.11
C GLY A 58 13.78 -1.36 -13.64
N LYS A 59 13.29 -2.30 -12.84
CA LYS A 59 12.20 -3.21 -13.19
C LYS A 59 11.02 -3.03 -12.24
N ASP A 60 9.83 -3.21 -12.78
CA ASP A 60 8.57 -3.11 -12.05
C ASP A 60 8.06 -4.50 -11.65
N TYR A 61 7.52 -4.61 -10.43
CA TYR A 61 7.05 -5.86 -9.85
C TYR A 61 5.70 -5.65 -9.15
N THR A 62 4.78 -6.61 -9.33
CA THR A 62 3.47 -6.62 -8.64
C THR A 62 3.56 -7.03 -7.17
N VAL A 63 4.68 -7.62 -6.77
CA VAL A 63 4.99 -8.03 -5.39
C VAL A 63 6.37 -7.50 -5.02
N ALA A 64 6.51 -6.97 -3.80
CA ALA A 64 7.79 -6.45 -3.31
C ALA A 64 8.89 -7.51 -3.42
N PRO A 65 9.96 -7.27 -4.20
CA PRO A 65 11.08 -8.19 -4.28
C PRO A 65 11.74 -8.37 -2.91
N LYS A 66 12.04 -9.60 -2.50
CA LYS A 66 12.71 -9.87 -1.21
C LYS A 66 14.03 -9.11 -1.07
N ALA A 67 14.80 -9.02 -2.17
CA ALA A 67 16.06 -8.29 -2.22
C ALA A 67 15.89 -6.80 -1.89
N MET A 68 14.81 -6.16 -2.37
CA MET A 68 14.50 -4.78 -2.05
C MET A 68 14.30 -4.56 -0.54
N THR A 69 13.51 -5.42 0.10
CA THR A 69 13.29 -5.34 1.55
C THR A 69 14.58 -5.56 2.34
N ILE A 70 15.39 -6.54 1.94
CA ILE A 70 16.70 -6.83 2.56
C ILE A 70 17.63 -5.62 2.42
N ASP A 71 17.71 -5.01 1.24
CA ASP A 71 18.53 -3.82 1.00
C ASP A 71 18.16 -2.65 1.91
N VAL A 72 16.86 -2.41 2.10
CA VAL A 72 16.40 -1.35 3.00
C VAL A 72 16.77 -1.66 4.45
N ILE A 73 16.60 -2.91 4.90
CA ILE A 73 17.03 -3.32 6.25
C ILE A 73 18.54 -3.11 6.43
N LEU A 74 19.36 -3.55 5.47
CA LEU A 74 20.81 -3.40 5.54
C LEU A 74 21.23 -1.93 5.54
N ARG A 75 20.57 -1.08 4.75
CA ARG A 75 20.79 0.38 4.79
C ARG A 75 20.42 0.97 6.13
N GLU A 76 19.35 0.49 6.77
CA GLU A 76 18.93 1.00 8.06
C GLU A 76 19.89 0.60 9.19
N VAL A 77 20.48 -0.60 9.11
CA VAL A 77 21.46 -1.10 10.09
C VAL A 77 22.84 -0.46 9.88
N TYR A 78 23.30 -0.33 8.64
CA TYR A 78 24.69 0.04 8.32
C TYR A 78 24.85 1.44 7.71
N GLY A 79 23.78 2.09 7.26
CA GLY A 79 23.82 3.35 6.50
C GLY A 79 24.17 4.59 7.32
N GLY A 80 24.33 4.45 8.64
CA GLY A 80 24.51 5.56 9.57
C GLY A 80 23.21 6.35 9.72
N SER A 81 22.94 6.86 10.93
CA SER A 81 21.75 7.67 11.24
C SER A 81 21.74 8.95 10.41
N LYS A 82 21.21 8.89 9.19
CA LYS A 82 20.68 10.06 8.49
C LYS A 82 19.35 10.39 9.17
N GLU A 83 19.18 11.67 9.44
CA GLU A 83 18.17 12.24 10.33
C GLU A 83 16.85 11.47 10.35
N ALA A 84 16.31 11.28 11.56
CA ALA A 84 14.97 10.76 11.76
C ALA A 84 14.01 11.54 10.83
N ILE A 85 13.57 10.87 9.76
CA ILE A 85 12.62 11.44 8.83
C ILE A 85 11.37 11.69 9.67
N LYS A 86 11.12 12.97 9.97
CA LYS A 86 9.95 13.37 10.73
C LYS A 86 8.75 12.78 10.01
N PRO A 87 7.85 12.05 10.71
CA PRO A 87 6.59 11.66 10.13
C PRO A 87 5.96 12.91 9.53
N LYS A 88 5.74 12.95 8.21
CA LYS A 88 4.92 14.01 7.61
C LYS A 88 3.62 14.02 8.39
N GLU A 89 3.23 15.18 8.90
CA GLU A 89 1.92 15.36 9.52
C GLU A 89 0.86 14.85 8.54
N GLN A 90 0.21 13.74 8.91
CA GLN A 90 -0.72 13.02 8.04
C GLN A 90 -2.06 13.75 8.08
N THR A 91 -2.15 14.82 7.31
CA THR A 91 -3.42 15.45 6.91
C THR A 91 -3.89 14.95 5.54
N GLN A 92 -3.17 14.00 4.93
CA GLN A 92 -3.47 13.54 3.59
C GLN A 92 -4.71 12.65 3.59
N ASP A 93 -5.68 13.08 2.79
CA ASP A 93 -6.82 12.27 2.40
C ASP A 93 -6.36 10.91 1.85
N ILE A 94 -7.21 9.90 1.99
CA ILE A 94 -6.86 8.55 1.58
C ILE A 94 -6.74 8.51 0.04
N PRO A 95 -5.74 7.82 -0.53
CA PRO A 95 -5.56 7.74 -1.99
C PRO A 95 -6.74 7.05 -2.67
N GLU A 96 -6.94 7.38 -3.95
CA GLU A 96 -8.10 6.95 -4.73
C GLU A 96 -8.20 5.43 -4.86
N ASN A 97 -7.08 4.72 -4.98
CA ASN A 97 -7.09 3.26 -5.05
C ASN A 97 -7.70 2.62 -3.78
N LEU A 98 -7.39 3.16 -2.60
CA LEU A 98 -7.94 2.68 -1.33
C LEU A 98 -9.42 3.06 -1.19
N LYS A 99 -9.81 4.29 -1.58
CA LYS A 99 -11.23 4.68 -1.62
C LYS A 99 -12.03 3.72 -2.48
N ARG A 100 -11.56 3.48 -3.70
CA ARG A 100 -12.20 2.60 -4.68
C ARG A 100 -12.30 1.17 -4.17
N PHE A 101 -11.21 0.64 -3.60
CA PHE A 101 -11.20 -0.71 -3.03
C PHE A 101 -12.27 -0.87 -1.93
N PHE A 102 -12.28 0.03 -0.93
CA PHE A 102 -13.19 -0.09 0.19
C PHE A 102 -14.65 0.17 -0.21
N ALA A 103 -14.90 1.13 -1.10
CA ALA A 103 -16.24 1.39 -1.63
C ALA A 103 -16.78 0.17 -2.41
N ALA A 104 -15.97 -0.43 -3.27
CA ALA A 104 -16.34 -1.64 -4.02
C ALA A 104 -16.59 -2.82 -3.08
N LYS A 105 -15.68 -3.05 -2.13
CA LYS A 105 -15.83 -4.10 -1.11
C LYS A 105 -17.14 -3.95 -0.32
N GLN A 106 -17.48 -2.75 0.13
CA GLN A 106 -18.74 -2.48 0.84
C GLN A 106 -19.97 -2.76 -0.01
N LYS A 107 -19.99 -2.33 -1.29
CA LYS A 107 -21.09 -2.62 -2.22
C LYS A 107 -21.29 -4.12 -2.42
N LYS A 108 -20.18 -4.86 -2.60
CA LYS A 108 -20.19 -6.31 -2.78
C LYS A 108 -20.70 -7.03 -1.52
N GLU A 109 -20.25 -6.62 -0.33
CA GLU A 109 -20.70 -7.18 0.95
C GLU A 109 -22.18 -6.86 1.22
N ALA A 110 -22.66 -5.70 0.81
CA ALA A 110 -24.07 -5.30 0.90
C ALA A 110 -24.97 -5.92 -0.19
N GLY A 111 -24.41 -6.74 -1.09
CA GLY A 111 -25.17 -7.45 -2.13
C GLY A 111 -25.67 -6.56 -3.28
N LEU A 112 -25.09 -5.36 -3.46
CA LEU A 112 -25.47 -4.42 -4.53
C LEU A 112 -24.82 -4.73 -5.89
N ASN A 113 -24.33 -5.95 -6.10
CA ASN A 113 -23.72 -6.32 -7.38
C ASN A 113 -24.82 -6.44 -8.45
N LYS A 114 -24.70 -5.59 -9.46
CA LYS A 114 -25.59 -5.46 -10.61
C LYS A 114 -25.91 -6.83 -11.25
N ALA A 115 -27.18 -6.95 -11.65
CA ALA A 115 -27.66 -7.89 -12.65
C ALA A 115 -26.92 -7.72 -13.99
#